data_AF-A0ABD5Z429-F1
#
_entry.id   AF-A0ABD5Z429-F1
#
_cell.length_a   1.000
_cell.length_b   1.000
_cell.length_c   1.000
_cell.angle_alpha   90.00
_cell.angle_beta   90.00
_cell.angle_gamma   90.00
#
_symmetry.space_group_name_H-M   'P 1'
#
loop_
_entity.id
_entity.type
_entity.pdbx_description
1 polymer ?
#
loop_
_entity_poly.entity_id
_entity_poly.type
_entity_poly.pdbx_seq_one_letter_code
_entity_poly.pdbx_strand_id
1 'polypeptide(L)'
;MSTLDDDLERAREILDRDDLDGFFAGAVHDDELDYAFGHTFTDRETTGMQALSLLALHLRAVSEEAGVPPEQVAEDAAGLAERFEE
;
A
#
# COMPACT_ATOMS: atom_id res chain seq x y z
N MET A 1 12.40 1.77 -15.88
CA MET A 1 11.32 0.84 -15.50
C MET A 1 12.00 -0.39 -14.99
N SER A 2 11.93 -0.61 -13.69
CA SER A 2 12.24 -1.93 -13.10
C SER A 2 11.34 -2.95 -13.80
N THR A 3 11.87 -4.14 -14.12
CA THR A 3 10.99 -5.21 -14.60
C THR A 3 10.16 -5.69 -13.42
N LEU A 4 8.91 -6.13 -13.65
CA LEU A 4 8.04 -6.64 -12.58
C LEU A 4 8.76 -7.68 -11.70
N ASP A 5 9.61 -8.50 -12.32
CA ASP A 5 10.44 -9.49 -11.63
C ASP A 5 11.44 -8.86 -10.64
N ASP A 6 12.09 -7.74 -10.99
CA ASP A 6 13.04 -7.03 -10.12
C ASP A 6 12.33 -6.41 -8.90
N ASP A 7 11.14 -5.83 -9.11
CA ASP A 7 10.34 -5.26 -8.00
C ASP A 7 9.81 -6.35 -7.07
N LEU A 8 9.41 -7.51 -7.63
CA LEU A 8 8.98 -8.67 -6.84
C LEU A 8 10.12 -9.28 -6.05
N GLU A 9 11.32 -9.39 -6.63
CA GLU A 9 12.52 -9.85 -5.91
C GLU A 9 12.82 -8.92 -4.75
N ARG A 10 12.84 -7.60 -4.99
CA ARG A 10 13.09 -6.60 -3.95
C ARG A 10 12.03 -6.63 -2.84
N ALA A 11 10.76 -6.78 -3.19
CA ALA A 11 9.68 -6.87 -2.21
C ALA A 11 9.87 -8.11 -1.31
N ARG A 12 10.23 -9.26 -1.89
CA ARG A 12 10.52 -10.50 -1.14
C ARG A 12 11.70 -10.32 -0.20
N GLU A 13 12.80 -9.73 -0.66
CA GLU A 13 13.97 -9.44 0.21
C GLU A 13 13.63 -8.54 1.40
N ILE A 14 12.72 -7.59 1.22
CA ILE A 14 12.27 -6.71 2.31
C ILE A 14 11.37 -7.49 3.28
N LEU A 15 10.42 -8.26 2.75
CA LEU A 15 9.45 -9.03 3.54
C LEU A 15 10.07 -10.21 4.30
N ASP A 16 11.22 -10.72 3.86
CA ASP A 16 11.96 -11.81 4.53
C ASP A 16 12.75 -11.33 5.77
N ARG A 17 12.72 -10.02 6.08
CA ARG A 17 13.43 -9.47 7.23
C ARG A 17 12.71 -9.79 8.54
N ASP A 18 13.46 -10.26 9.53
CA ASP A 18 12.96 -10.56 10.88
C ASP A 18 12.61 -9.31 11.72
N ASP A 19 13.03 -8.12 11.28
CA ASP A 19 12.94 -6.86 12.03
C ASP A 19 11.90 -5.87 11.47
N LEU A 20 10.93 -6.34 10.69
CA LEU A 20 9.83 -5.49 10.23
C LEU A 20 8.87 -5.15 11.36
N ASP A 21 8.71 -3.86 11.62
CA ASP A 21 7.68 -3.35 12.53
C ASP A 21 6.26 -3.56 11.97
N GLY A 22 6.10 -3.73 10.66
CA GLY A 22 4.82 -4.01 10.00
C GLY A 22 4.85 -3.69 8.51
N PHE A 23 3.82 -4.10 7.77
CA PHE A 23 3.71 -3.88 6.34
C PHE A 23 2.26 -3.96 5.85
N PHE A 24 2.02 -3.40 4.67
CA PHE A 24 0.83 -3.61 3.86
C PHE A 24 1.26 -4.17 2.50
N ALA A 25 0.53 -5.16 2.00
CA ALA A 25 0.77 -5.76 0.70
C ALA A 25 -0.53 -6.08 -0.01
N GLY A 26 -0.52 -5.97 -1.34
CA GLY A 26 -1.63 -6.36 -2.19
C GLY A 26 -1.16 -6.83 -3.56
N ALA A 27 -2.03 -7.57 -4.25
CA ALA A 27 -1.81 -8.07 -5.60
C ALA A 27 -3.01 -7.72 -6.48
N VAL A 28 -2.73 -7.30 -7.71
CA VAL A 28 -3.72 -7.03 -8.75
C VAL A 28 -3.46 -7.99 -9.91
N HIS A 29 -4.51 -8.62 -10.41
CA HIS A 29 -4.46 -9.55 -11.54
C HIS A 29 -5.66 -9.30 -12.45
N ASP A 30 -5.43 -9.17 -13.77
CA ASP A 30 -6.49 -8.87 -14.74
C ASP A 30 -7.38 -7.67 -14.35
N ASP A 31 -6.77 -6.60 -13.83
CA ASP A 31 -7.44 -5.38 -13.33
C ASP A 31 -8.35 -5.58 -12.09
N GLU A 32 -8.34 -6.77 -11.48
CA GLU A 32 -9.04 -7.09 -10.23
C GLU A 32 -8.07 -7.12 -9.03
N LEU A 33 -8.55 -6.66 -7.87
CA LEU A 33 -7.81 -6.76 -6.62
C LEU A 33 -7.92 -8.19 -6.07
N ASP A 34 -6.92 -9.01 -6.37
CA ASP A 34 -6.87 -10.42 -5.95
C ASP A 34 -6.70 -10.57 -4.42
N TYR A 35 -5.89 -9.70 -3.82
CA TYR A 35 -5.54 -9.82 -2.41
C TYR A 35 -5.05 -8.50 -1.83
N ALA A 36 -5.44 -8.17 -0.60
CA ALA A 36 -4.86 -7.08 0.18
C ALA A 36 -4.87 -7.46 1.67
N PHE A 37 -3.75 -7.24 2.35
CA PHE A 37 -3.62 -7.52 3.78
C PHE A 37 -2.55 -6.63 4.43
N GLY A 38 -2.59 -6.54 5.76
CA GLY A 38 -1.55 -5.89 6.56
C GLY A 38 -1.23 -6.71 7.81
N HIS A 39 0.04 -6.70 8.23
CA HIS A 39 0.47 -7.34 9.48
C HIS A 39 0.70 -6.30 10.59
N THR A 40 0.48 -6.73 11.83
CA THR A 40 0.25 -5.83 12.97
C THR A 40 1.53 -5.14 13.43
N PHE A 41 1.47 -3.82 13.49
CA PHE A 41 2.45 -2.98 14.16
C PHE A 41 2.27 -3.10 15.68
N THR A 42 3.36 -3.29 16.41
CA THR A 42 3.41 -3.80 17.80
C THR A 42 2.77 -2.87 18.85
N ASP A 43 2.48 -1.60 18.55
CA ASP A 43 1.95 -0.60 19.50
C ASP A 43 0.95 0.38 18.86
N ARG A 44 -0.34 0.37 19.23
CA ARG A 44 -1.42 1.09 18.52
C ARG A 44 -1.17 2.58 18.22
N GLU A 45 -0.46 3.31 19.07
CA GLU A 45 -0.18 4.74 18.86
C GLU A 45 0.95 4.93 17.84
N THR A 46 2.00 4.14 17.95
CA THR A 46 3.10 4.07 16.96
C THR A 46 2.62 3.47 15.63
N THR A 47 1.80 2.42 15.68
CA THR A 47 1.07 1.78 14.59
C THR A 47 0.28 2.79 13.78
N GLY A 48 -0.43 3.71 14.44
CA GLY A 48 -1.27 4.71 13.77
C GLY A 48 -0.45 5.64 12.88
N MET A 49 0.65 6.19 13.38
CA MET A 49 1.54 7.06 12.60
C MET A 49 2.32 6.31 11.53
N GLN A 50 2.81 5.09 11.82
CA GLN A 50 3.52 4.27 10.82
C GLN A 50 2.58 3.83 9.69
N ALA A 51 1.38 3.36 10.01
CA ALA A 51 0.37 3.02 9.02
C ALA A 51 -0.03 4.24 8.18
N LEU A 52 -0.23 5.40 8.82
CA LEU A 52 -0.54 6.64 8.11
C LEU A 52 0.62 7.11 7.22
N SER A 53 1.87 6.92 7.65
CA SER A 53 3.05 7.23 6.85
C SER A 53 3.15 6.32 5.62
N LEU A 54 2.84 5.03 5.77
CA LEU A 54 2.78 4.09 4.65
C LEU A 54 1.67 4.42 3.67
N LEU A 55 0.49 4.83 4.18
CA LEU A 55 -0.61 5.30 3.35
C LEU A 55 -0.20 6.57 2.58
N ALA A 56 0.46 7.52 3.24
CA ALA A 56 0.96 8.74 2.59
C ALA A 56 1.99 8.44 1.49
N LEU A 57 2.86 7.44 1.69
CA LEU A 57 3.77 6.97 0.64
C LEU A 57 3.03 6.37 -0.55
N HIS A 58 1.98 5.56 -0.31
CA HIS A 58 1.15 5.01 -1.39
C HIS A 58 0.40 6.11 -2.14
N LEU A 59 -0.23 7.05 -1.44
CA LEU A 59 -0.90 8.19 -2.06
C LEU A 59 0.05 8.99 -2.96
N ARG A 60 1.29 9.21 -2.50
CA ARG A 60 2.30 9.88 -3.30
C ARG A 60 2.68 9.08 -4.55
N ALA A 61 2.91 7.76 -4.42
CA ALA A 61 3.26 6.92 -5.56
C ALA A 61 2.16 6.91 -6.64
N VAL A 62 0.91 6.72 -6.22
CA VAL A 62 -0.25 6.75 -7.14
C VAL A 62 -0.45 8.13 -7.74
N SER A 63 -0.27 9.20 -6.96
CA SER A 63 -0.32 10.59 -7.44
C SER A 63 0.71 10.84 -8.54
N GLU A 64 1.96 10.38 -8.35
CA GLU A 64 3.04 10.49 -9.34
C GLU A 64 2.73 9.71 -10.62
N GLU A 65 2.13 8.51 -10.51
CA GLU A 65 1.78 7.66 -11.65
C GLU A 65 0.56 8.17 -12.43
N ALA A 66 -0.50 8.58 -11.72
CA ALA A 66 -1.74 9.06 -12.32
C ALA A 66 -1.68 10.53 -12.76
N GLY A 67 -0.68 11.30 -12.32
CA GLY A 67 -0.53 12.71 -12.65
C GLY A 67 -1.59 13.61 -12.02
N VAL A 68 -2.13 13.22 -10.87
CA VAL A 68 -3.17 13.96 -10.12
C VAL A 68 -2.69 14.32 -8.71
N PRO A 69 -3.25 15.35 -8.06
CA PRO A 69 -2.86 15.72 -6.69
C PRO A 69 -3.16 14.61 -5.65
N PRO A 70 -2.36 14.48 -4.58
CA PRO A 70 -2.59 13.47 -3.53
C PRO A 70 -3.97 13.56 -2.88
N GLU A 71 -4.55 14.76 -2.76
CA GLU A 71 -5.88 14.96 -2.19
C GLU A 71 -6.97 14.29 -3.04
N GLN A 72 -6.84 14.35 -4.36
CA GLN A 72 -7.77 13.69 -5.29
C GLN A 72 -7.65 12.16 -5.19
N VAL A 73 -6.43 11.62 -5.12
CA VAL A 73 -6.22 10.18 -4.93
C VAL A 73 -6.88 9.70 -3.62
N ALA A 74 -6.74 10.48 -2.55
CA ALA A 74 -7.34 10.15 -1.26
C ALA A 74 -8.87 10.15 -1.31
N GLU A 75 -9.48 11.13 -1.99
CA GLU A 75 -10.93 11.20 -2.19
C GLU A 75 -11.45 10.01 -3.02
N ASP A 76 -10.79 9.71 -4.14
CA ASP A 76 -11.16 8.58 -5.00
C ASP A 76 -11.01 7.24 -4.29
N ALA A 77 -9.92 7.05 -3.53
CA ALA A 77 -9.68 5.85 -2.74
C ALA A 77 -10.72 5.68 -1.62
N ALA A 78 -11.12 6.78 -0.95
CA ALA A 78 -12.19 6.73 0.05
C ALA A 78 -13.53 6.32 -0.57
N GLY A 79 -13.88 6.89 -1.73
CA GLY A 79 -15.10 6.50 -2.46
C GLY A 79 -15.06 5.08 -3.06
N LEU A 80 -13.87 4.51 -3.30
CA LEU A 80 -13.71 3.09 -3.65
C LEU A 80 -13.90 2.19 -2.43
N ALA A 81 -13.34 2.57 -1.28
CA ALA A 81 -13.45 1.81 -0.03
C ALA A 81 -14.90 1.61 0.39
N GLU A 82 -15.74 2.66 0.29
CA GLU A 82 -17.18 2.56 0.60
C GLU A 82 -17.90 1.52 -0.26
N ARG A 83 -17.49 1.33 -1.52
CA ARG A 83 -18.08 0.35 -2.45
C ARG A 83 -17.69 -1.10 -2.17
N PHE A 84 -16.63 -1.33 -1.40
CA PHE A 84 -16.23 -2.68 -0.98
C PHE A 84 -16.94 -3.13 0.31
N GLU A 85 -17.54 -2.21 1.06
CA GLU A 85 -18.30 -2.51 2.28
C GLU A 85 -19.79 -2.85 2.00
N GLU A 86 -20.26 -2.63 0.76
CA GLU A 86 -21.59 -3.00 0.25
C GLU A 86 -21.60 -4.35 -0.50
#